data_AF-A0A250IWJ6-F1
#
_entry.id   AF-A0A250IWJ6-F1
#
_cell.length_a   1.000
_cell.length_b   1.000
_cell.length_c   1.000
_cell.angle_alpha   90.00
_cell.angle_beta   90.00
_cell.angle_gamma   90.00
#
_symmetry.space_group_name_H-M   'P 1'
#
loop_
_entity.id
_entity.type
_entity.pdbx_description
1 polymer ?
#
loop_
_entity_poly.entity_id
_entity_poly.type
_entity_poly.pdbx_seq_one_letter_code
_entity_poly.pdbx_strand_id
1 'polypeptide(L)' 'MKEKTPRVDQAEMLKRTFDFDVFVCVRCGGRRRVLADVKGGGGVRAILEHLGLATAGAGLAPARGPPQPPWC' A
#
# COMPACT_ATOMS: atom_id res chain seq x y z
N MET A 1 5.30 0.52 -23.01
CA MET A 1 5.10 -0.38 -21.85
C MET A 1 3.71 -0.97 -21.98
N LYS A 2 3.54 -2.29 -22.05
CA LYS A 2 2.25 -2.94 -22.34
C LYS A 2 1.46 -3.07 -21.04
N GLU A 3 0.26 -2.48 -20.97
CA GLU A 3 -0.61 -2.58 -19.80
C GLU A 3 -1.07 -4.03 -19.63
N LYS A 4 -0.81 -4.62 -18.46
CA LYS A 4 -1.34 -5.93 -18.08
C LYS A 4 -2.59 -5.71 -17.26
N THR A 5 -3.74 -6.16 -17.75
CA THR A 5 -4.98 -6.11 -16.99
C THR A 5 -4.87 -7.09 -15.83
N PRO A 6 -4.93 -6.61 -14.57
CA PRO A 6 -4.90 -7.51 -13.42
C PRO A 6 -6.16 -8.38 -13.41
N ARG A 7 -6.03 -9.62 -12.94
CA ARG A 7 -7.18 -10.57 -12.88
C ARG A 7 -8.25 -10.16 -11.88
N VAL A 8 -7.89 -9.33 -10.91
CA VAL A 8 -8.75 -8.80 -9.85
C VAL A 8 -8.45 -7.32 -9.66
N ASP A 9 -9.48 -6.55 -9.29
CA ASP A 9 -9.30 -5.17 -8.87
C ASP A 9 -8.43 -5.12 -7.58
N GLN A 10 -7.63 -4.05 -7.45
CA GLN A 10 -6.69 -3.93 -6.34
C GLN A 10 -7.41 -3.77 -4.98
N ALA A 11 -8.56 -3.11 -4.93
CA ALA A 11 -9.35 -3.02 -3.71
C ALA A 11 -9.94 -4.38 -3.31
N GLU A 12 -10.41 -5.16 -4.31
CA GLU A 12 -10.91 -6.51 -4.05
C GLU A 12 -9.80 -7.44 -3.52
N MET A 13 -8.59 -7.35 -4.10
CA MET A 13 -7.43 -8.08 -3.59
C MET A 13 -7.13 -7.72 -2.14
N LEU A 14 -7.12 -6.42 -1.80
CA LEU A 14 -6.86 -5.97 -0.43
C LEU A 14 -7.88 -6.52 0.56
N LYS A 15 -9.17 -6.48 0.19
CA LYS A 15 -10.25 -7.00 1.02
C LYS A 15 -10.14 -8.50 1.26
N ARG A 16 -9.83 -9.29 0.22
CA ARG A 16 -9.80 -10.75 0.34
C ARG A 16 -8.56 -11.28 1.06
N THR A 17 -7.40 -10.65 0.85
CA THR A 17 -6.13 -11.15 1.40
C THR A 17 -5.82 -10.56 2.77
N PHE A 18 -6.19 -9.30 3.02
CA PHE A 18 -5.81 -8.58 4.23
C PHE A 18 -7.00 -8.16 5.10
N ASP A 19 -8.23 -8.55 4.72
CA ASP A 19 -9.47 -8.09 5.37
C ASP A 19 -9.58 -6.56 5.44
N PHE A 20 -8.97 -5.87 4.46
CA PHE A 20 -8.89 -4.40 4.43
C PHE A 20 -9.76 -3.82 3.32
N ASP A 21 -10.86 -3.17 3.69
CA ASP A 21 -11.78 -2.53 2.76
C ASP A 21 -11.47 -1.02 2.61
N VAL A 22 -10.86 -0.64 1.49
CA VAL A 22 -10.52 0.76 1.19
C VAL A 22 -11.73 1.69 1.08
N PHE A 23 -12.93 1.15 0.83
CA PHE A 23 -14.17 1.90 0.71
C PHE A 23 -14.87 2.15 2.05
N VAL A 24 -14.31 1.66 3.17
CA VAL A 24 -14.84 1.86 4.51
C VAL A 24 -13.83 2.64 5.38
N CYS A 25 -14.32 3.61 6.14
CA CYS A 25 -13.48 4.36 7.06
C CYS A 25 -13.17 3.57 8.33
N VAL A 26 -11.90 3.20 8.53
CA VAL A 26 -11.44 2.53 9.78
C VAL A 26 -11.69 3.35 11.05
N ARG A 27 -11.92 4.66 10.95
CA ARG A 27 -12.19 5.54 12.11
C ARG A 27 -13.68 5.68 12.44
N CYS A 28 -14.57 5.65 11.45
CA CYS A 28 -15.98 5.97 11.66
C CYS A 28 -16.98 5.08 10.90
N GLY A 29 -16.53 4.08 10.14
CA GLY A 29 -17.38 3.18 9.34
C GLY A 29 -18.01 3.83 8.10
N GLY A 30 -17.83 5.12 7.88
CA GLY A 30 -18.38 5.84 6.73
C GLY A 30 -17.84 5.35 5.37
N ARG A 31 -18.63 5.56 4.31
CA ARG A 31 -18.29 5.21 2.93
C ARG A 31 -17.19 6.14 2.38
N ARG A 32 -16.24 5.58 1.64
CA ARG A 32 -15.16 6.27 0.94
C ARG A 32 -15.22 6.00 -0.56
N ARG A 33 -14.51 6.81 -1.34
CA ARG A 33 -14.32 6.64 -2.80
C ARG A 33 -12.85 6.86 -3.14
N VAL A 34 -12.32 6.08 -4.08
CA VAL A 34 -11.00 6.30 -4.67
C VAL A 34 -11.09 7.49 -5.63
N LEU A 35 -10.28 8.53 -5.38
CA LEU A 35 -10.26 9.75 -6.18
C LEU A 35 -9.25 9.68 -7.32
N ALA A 36 -8.08 9.09 -7.08
CA ALA A 36 -7.01 8.96 -8.06
C ALA A 36 -6.10 7.78 -7.71
N ASP A 37 -5.51 7.18 -8.75
CA ASP A 37 -4.42 6.22 -8.65
C ASP A 37 -3.13 6.89 -9.17
N VAL A 38 -2.18 7.18 -8.27
CA VAL A 38 -0.99 7.98 -8.58
C VAL A 38 0.22 7.07 -8.70
N LYS A 39 0.57 6.69 -9.94
CA LYS A 39 1.70 5.77 -10.22
C LYS A 39 3.05 6.47 -10.40
N GLY A 40 3.05 7.76 -10.74
CA GLY A 40 4.27 8.51 -11.05
C GLY A 40 4.97 9.03 -9.79
N GLY A 41 6.28 8.78 -9.67
CA GLY A 41 7.06 9.17 -8.49
C GLY A 41 7.01 10.67 -8.17
N GLY A 42 6.97 11.54 -9.18
CA GLY A 42 6.81 12.99 -8.97
C GLY A 42 5.47 13.36 -8.33
N GLY A 43 4.37 12.73 -8.76
CA GLY A 43 3.04 12.96 -8.20
C GLY A 43 2.93 12.43 -6.77
N VAL A 44 3.49 11.24 -6.51
CA VAL A 44 3.58 10.69 -5.15
C VAL A 44 4.35 11.65 -4.24
N ARG A 45 5.52 12.15 -4.70
CA ARG A 45 6.34 13.08 -3.92
C ARG A 45 5.59 14.36 -3.57
N ALA A 46 4.93 14.99 -4.55
CA ALA A 46 4.18 16.22 -4.33
C ALA A 46 3.05 16.05 -3.29
N ILE A 47 2.34 14.92 -3.31
CA ILE A 47 1.29 14.63 -2.32
C ILE A 47 1.90 14.45 -0.93
N LEU A 48 3.00 13.71 -0.81
CA LEU A 48 3.67 13.49 0.48
C LEU A 48 4.19 14.80 1.06
N GLU A 49 4.80 15.66 0.24
CA GLU A 49 5.26 17.00 0.65
C GLU A 49 4.09 17.85 1.17
N HIS A 50 2.98 17.87 0.45
CA HIS A 50 1.78 18.61 0.85
C HIS A 50 1.20 18.13 2.20
N LEU A 51 1.28 16.82 2.47
CA LEU A 51 0.83 16.23 3.73
C LEU A 51 1.86 16.34 4.87
N GLY A 52 3.05 16.88 4.62
CA GLY A 52 4.14 16.92 5.60
C GLY A 52 4.73 15.54 5.95
N LEU A 53 4.62 14.57 5.04
CA LEU A 53 5.13 13.21 5.21
C LEU A 53 6.53 13.07 4.59
N ALA A 54 7.29 12.08 5.08
CA ALA A 54 8.60 11.76 4.52
C ALA A 54 8.48 11.35 3.04
N THR A 55 9.25 12.02 2.18
CA THR A 55 9.29 11.76 0.73
C THR A 55 10.37 10.76 0.33
N ALA A 56 11.42 10.65 1.15
CA ALA A 56 12.40 9.60 1.02
C ALA A 56 11.75 8.27 1.45
N GLY A 57 11.85 7.26 0.59
CA GLY A 57 11.40 5.91 0.94
C GLY A 57 12.17 5.39 2.16
N ALA A 58 11.54 4.51 2.93
CA ALA A 58 12.23 3.83 4.02
C ALA A 58 13.44 3.05 3.48
N GLY A 59 14.57 3.13 4.18
CA GLY A 59 15.72 2.32 3.86
C GLY A 59 15.35 0.83 3.91
N LEU A 60 15.77 0.07 2.90
CA LEU A 60 15.53 -1.37 2.88
C LEU A 60 16.25 -2.02 4.07
N ALA A 61 15.49 -2.68 4.93
CA ALA A 61 16.07 -3.53 5.97
C ALA A 61 16.74 -4.74 5.31
N PRO A 62 17.87 -5.24 5.85
CA PRO A 62 18.44 -6.51 5.42
C PRO A 62 17.39 -7.64 5.50
N ALA A 63 17.48 -8.62 4.61
CA ALA A 63 16.65 -9.81 4.69
C ALA A 63 16.82 -10.48 6.06
N ARG A 64 15.71 -10.91 6.69
CA ARG A 64 15.80 -11.70 7.92
C ARG A 64 16.55 -12.99 7.65
N GLY A 65 17.46 -13.35 8.55
CA GLY A 65 18.08 -14.67 8.56
C GLY A 65 17.06 -15.78 8.78
N PRO A 66 17.45 -17.05 8.57
CA PRO A 66 16.57 -18.19 8.82
C PRO A 66 16.07 -18.20 10.28
N PRO A 67 14.87 -18.75 10.55
CA PRO A 67 14.39 -18.92 11.92
C PRO A 67 15.38 -19.77 12.73
N GLN A 68 15.62 -19.37 13.98
CA GLN A 68 16.47 -20.15 14.89
C GLN A 68 15.79 -21.50 15.17
N PRO A 69 16.52 -22.62 15.14
CA PRO A 69 15.96 -23.90 15.52
C PRO A 69 15.51 -23.85 16.98
N PRO A 70 14.41 -24.53 17.35
CA PRO A 70 13.88 -24.51 18.73
C PRO A 70 14.77 -25.25 19.74
N TRP A 71 15.89 -25.81 19.31
CA TRP A 71 16.79 -26.66 20.10
C TRP A 71 18.19 -26.06 20.28
N CYS A 72 18.38 -24.78 19.93
CA CYS A 72 19.58 -24.00 20.24
C CYS A 72 19.35 -23.14 21.49
#